data_AF-A0A060Y8Z1-F1
#
_entry.id   AF-A0A060Y8Z1-F1
#
_cell.length_a   1.000
_cell.length_b   1.000
_cell.length_c   1.000
_cell.angle_alpha   90.00
_cell.angle_beta   90.00
_cell.angle_gamma   90.00
#
_symmetry.space_group_name_H-M   'P 1'
#
loop_
_entity.id
_entity.type
_entity.pdbx_description
1 polymer ?
#
loop_
_entity_poly.entity_id
_entity_poly.type
_entity_poly.pdbx_seq_one_letter_code
_entity_poly.pdbx_strand_id
1 'polypeptide(L)'
;MDHSLEDFGEVIEEKYRIPDDGYSPIEGEPITFEEEDDQSPETRTDTITLLMKIDQLQAELKYERRCRQLAERELKQMKEMNDLMTQMRHTAHDLRTVLDHARGQQGNDVNDVVNDAVTPESCEGQSISYADVPVQMSQVVSQEVEDANYIHLPGGLRVQRNLYKGISEIMDFKKYISAMLMVLFDRETLGTHSLQGRRCNIAKEETQKPQLPPDIMRGLLDHVRIKFGVDYSAIRAAVRTKLNNEDKLLKKRLGIR
;
A
#
# COMPACT_ATOMS: atom_id res chain seq x y z
N MET A 1 -15.66 37.72 33.84
CA MET A 1 -15.16 39.10 33.82
C MET A 1 -13.85 39.05 33.08
N ASP A 2 -13.85 39.20 31.76
CA ASP A 2 -13.98 40.42 30.95
C ASP A 2 -12.61 41.08 30.69
N HIS A 3 -12.47 41.59 29.46
CA HIS A 3 -11.37 42.37 28.85
C HIS A 3 -10.16 41.58 28.28
N SER A 4 -9.60 41.83 27.09
CA SER A 4 -9.91 42.60 25.85
C SER A 4 -8.68 42.40 24.95
N LEU A 5 -8.80 41.92 23.70
CA LEU A 5 -8.76 42.72 22.46
C LEU A 5 -7.70 43.84 22.46
N GLU A 6 -6.56 43.63 21.79
CA GLU A 6 -5.72 44.70 21.26
C GLU A 6 -5.37 44.41 19.79
N ASP A 7 -5.91 45.29 18.96
CA ASP A 7 -5.69 45.56 17.55
C ASP A 7 -4.79 46.78 17.46
N PHE A 8 -3.65 46.67 16.78
CA PHE A 8 -2.81 47.77 16.26
C PHE A 8 -1.84 47.12 15.28
N GLY A 9 -1.56 47.59 14.07
CA GLY A 9 -1.85 48.86 13.45
C GLY A 9 -0.83 48.98 12.30
N GLU A 10 -1.37 49.27 11.12
CA GLU A 10 -0.72 49.54 9.84
C GLU A 10 0.43 50.56 9.97
N VAL A 11 1.62 50.24 9.46
CA VAL A 11 2.77 51.17 9.43
C VAL A 11 2.91 51.78 8.05
N ILE A 12 2.82 53.11 8.09
CA ILE A 12 2.73 54.13 7.05
C ILE A 12 3.99 54.21 6.17
N GLU A 13 3.78 54.37 4.86
CA GLU A 13 4.74 54.86 3.88
C GLU A 13 5.12 56.33 4.15
N GLU A 14 6.41 56.67 4.26
CA GLU A 14 6.86 58.04 3.97
C GLU A 14 8.33 58.13 3.49
N LYS A 15 8.47 58.74 2.30
CA LYS A 15 9.47 59.76 1.90
C LYS A 15 10.98 59.48 2.02
N TYR A 16 11.60 59.26 0.86
CA TYR A 16 12.94 59.79 0.54
C TYR A 16 12.91 60.33 -0.91
N ARG A 17 12.50 61.59 -1.13
CA ARG A 17 13.31 62.81 -1.35
C ARG A 17 14.43 62.65 -2.40
N ILE A 18 14.11 63.09 -3.62
CA ILE A 18 15.04 63.29 -4.75
C ILE A 18 15.83 64.58 -4.51
N PRO A 19 17.18 64.57 -4.63
CA PRO A 19 17.96 65.78 -4.83
C PRO A 19 18.11 66.07 -6.33
N ASP A 20 17.66 67.25 -6.73
CA ASP A 20 17.86 67.90 -8.03
C ASP A 20 19.12 68.76 -7.93
N ASP A 21 20.19 68.39 -8.66
CA ASP A 21 21.36 69.24 -8.87
C ASP A 21 21.61 69.29 -10.39
N GLY A 22 21.23 70.41 -11.00
CA GLY A 22 21.59 70.73 -12.37
C GLY A 22 22.99 71.35 -12.44
N TYR A 23 23.78 71.01 -13.48
CA TYR A 23 24.57 71.97 -14.27
C TYR A 23 25.13 71.31 -15.57
N SER A 24 24.46 71.67 -16.67
CA SER A 24 24.91 71.98 -18.05
C SER A 24 25.64 70.98 -18.99
N PRO A 25 25.39 71.14 -20.32
CA PRO A 25 25.65 70.13 -21.36
C PRO A 25 27.00 70.33 -22.07
N ILE A 26 27.66 69.23 -22.43
CA ILE A 26 28.76 69.22 -23.40
C ILE A 26 28.42 68.22 -24.50
N GLU A 27 28.21 68.76 -25.71
CA GLU A 27 28.13 68.02 -26.97
C GLU A 27 29.53 67.48 -27.33
N GLY A 28 29.63 66.22 -27.75
CA GLY A 28 30.90 65.61 -28.16
C GLY A 28 30.78 64.15 -28.59
N GLU A 29 30.47 63.97 -29.87
CA GLU A 29 30.70 62.82 -30.76
C GLU A 29 30.02 61.44 -30.51
N PRO A 30 29.49 60.80 -31.58
CA PRO A 30 28.87 59.49 -31.50
C PRO A 30 29.94 58.40 -31.38
N ILE A 31 29.94 57.69 -30.26
CA ILE A 31 30.68 56.44 -30.15
C ILE A 31 29.93 55.40 -30.99
N THR A 32 30.41 55.17 -32.21
CA THR A 32 30.07 53.98 -33.01
C THR A 32 30.71 52.76 -32.34
N PHE A 33 29.98 52.10 -31.45
CA PHE A 33 30.20 50.69 -31.15
C PHE A 33 29.49 49.89 -32.25
N GLU A 34 30.27 49.35 -33.17
CA GLU A 34 29.84 48.19 -33.95
C GLU A 34 29.72 47.03 -32.96
N GLU A 35 28.51 46.79 -32.44
CA GLU A 35 28.22 45.53 -31.75
C GLU A 35 28.14 44.44 -32.81
N GLU A 36 29.22 43.69 -32.88
CA GLU A 36 29.34 42.41 -33.56
C GLU A 36 28.14 41.52 -33.21
N ASP A 37 27.58 40.95 -34.27
CA ASP A 37 26.47 40.01 -34.30
C ASP A 37 26.92 38.68 -33.66
N ASP A 38 27.00 38.66 -32.32
CA ASP A 38 27.30 37.46 -31.55
C ASP A 38 26.01 36.63 -31.40
N GLN A 39 25.89 35.64 -32.28
CA GLN A 39 24.96 34.53 -32.15
C GLN A 39 25.02 33.93 -30.74
N SER A 40 23.98 34.16 -29.95
CA SER A 40 23.71 33.40 -28.72
C SER A 40 22.22 33.06 -28.63
N PRO A 41 21.77 31.86 -29.04
CA PRO A 41 20.43 31.39 -28.77
C PRO A 41 20.46 30.52 -27.50
N GLU A 42 20.73 31.10 -26.33
CA GLU A 42 20.69 30.31 -25.09
C GLU A 42 20.15 31.13 -23.90
N THR A 43 18.95 30.74 -23.46
CA THR A 43 18.27 31.11 -22.19
C THR A 43 17.59 32.48 -22.05
N ARG A 44 16.66 32.81 -22.97
CA ARG A 44 15.50 33.65 -22.58
C ARG A 44 14.34 32.73 -22.23
N THR A 45 14.36 32.12 -21.05
CA THR A 45 13.17 31.42 -20.54
C THR A 45 12.11 32.47 -20.24
N ASP A 46 11.00 32.45 -20.99
CA ASP A 46 9.95 33.44 -20.83
C ASP A 46 9.38 33.41 -19.41
N THR A 47 9.08 34.60 -18.85
CA THR A 47 8.51 34.76 -17.51
C THR A 47 7.27 33.87 -17.29
N ILE A 48 6.49 33.64 -18.34
CA ILE A 48 5.31 32.76 -18.33
C ILE A 48 5.73 31.31 -18.04
N THR A 49 6.78 30.80 -18.68
CA THR A 49 7.29 29.44 -18.46
C THR A 49 7.81 29.25 -17.03
N LEU A 50 8.48 30.25 -16.46
CA LEU A 50 8.93 30.23 -15.08
C LEU A 50 7.75 30.18 -14.09
N LEU A 51 6.71 30.99 -14.31
CA LEU A 51 5.50 30.97 -13.48
C LEU A 51 4.78 29.62 -13.54
N MET A 52 4.62 29.06 -14.75
CA MET A 52 4.04 27.72 -14.91
C MET A 52 4.86 26.64 -14.18
N LYS A 53 6.19 26.74 -14.19
CA LYS A 53 7.05 25.80 -13.48
C LYS A 53 6.93 25.94 -11.97
N ILE A 54 6.81 27.16 -11.46
CA ILE A 54 6.57 27.43 -10.04
C ILE A 54 5.23 26.82 -9.60
N ASP A 55 4.16 27.05 -10.36
CA ASP A 55 2.83 26.49 -10.06
C ASP A 55 2.84 24.96 -10.06
N GLN A 56 3.55 24.36 -11.03
CA GLN A 56 3.73 22.91 -11.09
C GLN A 56 4.47 22.38 -9.85
N LEU A 57 5.59 23.01 -9.48
CA LEU A 57 6.37 22.61 -8.30
C LEU A 57 5.59 22.80 -7.01
N GLN A 58 4.78 23.86 -6.89
CA GLN A 58 3.90 24.07 -5.74
C GLN A 58 2.84 22.97 -5.63
N ALA A 59 2.24 22.57 -6.76
CA ALA A 59 1.27 21.48 -6.80
C ALA A 59 1.91 20.13 -6.41
N GLU A 60 3.11 19.86 -6.91
CA GLU A 60 3.88 18.64 -6.60
C GLU A 60 4.26 18.60 -5.11
N LEU A 61 4.81 19.70 -4.57
CA LEU A 61 5.14 19.81 -3.15
C LEU A 61 3.90 19.62 -2.25
N LYS A 62 2.75 20.18 -2.65
CA LYS A 62 1.48 19.99 -1.94
C LYS A 62 1.00 18.54 -1.98
N TYR A 63 1.21 17.85 -3.10
CA TYR A 63 0.91 16.42 -3.21
C TYR A 63 1.83 15.59 -2.30
N GLU A 64 3.15 15.83 -2.38
CA GLU A 64 4.15 15.13 -1.58
C GLU A 64 3.90 15.28 -0.07
N ARG A 65 3.59 16.50 0.40
CA ARG A 65 3.24 16.76 1.80
C ARG A 65 2.03 15.95 2.26
N ARG A 66 0.99 15.84 1.41
CA ARG A 66 -0.22 15.05 1.73
C ARG A 66 0.09 13.56 1.82
N CYS A 67 0.92 13.04 0.92
CA CYS A 67 1.35 11.64 0.96
C CYS A 67 2.15 11.35 2.21
N ARG A 68 3.10 12.22 2.58
CA ARG A 68 3.89 12.08 3.82
C ARG A 68 3.01 12.03 5.06
N GLN A 69 2.05 12.95 5.17
CA GLN A 69 1.10 12.98 6.30
C GLN A 69 0.24 11.71 6.38
N LEU A 70 -0.13 11.13 5.24
CA LEU A 70 -0.89 9.87 5.22
C LEU A 70 -0.04 8.71 5.74
N ALA A 71 1.18 8.57 5.22
CA ALA A 71 2.11 7.52 5.64
C ALA A 71 2.47 7.62 7.13
N GLU A 72 2.69 8.83 7.65
CA GLU A 72 2.95 9.05 9.09
C GLU A 72 1.76 8.63 9.96
N ARG A 73 0.52 8.90 9.52
CA ARG A 73 -0.69 8.49 10.23
C ARG A 73 -0.86 6.98 10.25
N GLU A 74 -0.70 6.33 9.10
CA GLU A 74 -0.78 4.86 8.98
C GLU A 74 0.31 4.18 9.81
N LEU A 75 1.55 4.70 9.77
CA LEU A 75 2.64 4.20 10.60
C LEU A 75 2.33 4.32 12.10
N LYS A 76 1.74 5.44 12.53
CA LYS A 76 1.32 5.63 13.92
C LYS A 76 0.28 4.59 14.34
N GLN A 77 -0.75 4.37 13.51
CA GLN A 77 -1.78 3.36 13.76
C GLN A 77 -1.19 1.94 13.83
N MET A 78 -0.24 1.63 12.94
CA MET A 78 0.44 0.34 12.95
C MET A 78 1.28 0.11 14.23
N LYS A 79 1.92 1.16 14.75
CA LYS A 79 2.64 1.09 16.04
C LYS A 79 1.69 0.84 17.20
N GLU A 80 0.59 1.60 17.29
CA GLU A 80 -0.43 1.42 18.33
C GLU A 80 -1.03 0.00 18.29
N MET A 81 -1.29 -0.53 17.09
CA MET A 81 -1.76 -1.91 16.91
C MET A 81 -0.71 -2.95 17.32
N ASN A 82 0.57 -2.71 17.02
CA ASN A 82 1.66 -3.61 17.41
C ASN A 82 1.81 -3.68 18.94
N ASP A 83 1.74 -2.53 19.61
CA ASP A 83 1.76 -2.44 21.07
C ASP A 83 0.58 -3.22 21.67
N LEU A 84 -0.63 -3.05 21.13
CA LEU A 84 -1.81 -3.81 21.54
C LEU A 84 -1.62 -5.31 21.35
N MET A 85 -1.12 -5.75 20.20
CA MET A 85 -0.86 -7.17 19.92
C MET A 85 0.17 -7.76 20.89
N THR A 86 1.17 -6.97 21.28
CA THR A 86 2.16 -7.38 22.28
C THR A 86 1.52 -7.53 23.66
N GLN A 87 0.67 -6.58 24.08
CA GLN A 87 -0.10 -6.69 25.32
C GLN A 87 -1.02 -7.92 25.32
N MET A 88 -1.77 -8.15 24.24
CA MET A 88 -2.63 -9.32 24.10
C MET A 88 -1.85 -10.63 24.18
N ARG A 89 -0.62 -10.67 23.64
CA ARG A 89 0.26 -11.84 23.76
C ARG A 89 0.67 -12.10 25.21
N HIS A 90 1.04 -11.04 25.95
CA HIS A 90 1.34 -11.15 27.38
C HIS A 90 0.13 -11.63 28.17
N THR A 91 -1.04 -11.02 27.98
CA THR A 91 -2.28 -11.44 28.65
C THR A 91 -2.63 -12.90 28.33
N ALA A 92 -2.49 -13.33 27.07
CA ALA A 92 -2.74 -14.72 26.71
C ALA A 92 -1.75 -15.69 27.38
N HIS A 93 -0.49 -15.28 27.53
CA HIS A 93 0.52 -16.07 28.25
C HIS A 93 0.23 -16.15 29.75
N ASP A 94 -0.17 -15.03 30.37
CA ASP A 94 -0.57 -14.99 31.78
C ASP A 94 -1.77 -15.92 32.03
N LEU A 95 -2.77 -15.88 31.16
CA LEU A 95 -3.93 -16.77 31.24
C LEU A 95 -3.56 -18.24 31.10
N ARG A 96 -2.66 -18.59 30.17
CA ARG A 96 -2.14 -19.96 30.03
C ARG A 96 -1.43 -20.41 31.31
N THR A 97 -0.57 -19.55 31.84
CA THR A 97 0.14 -19.80 33.09
C THR A 97 -0.85 -20.08 34.22
N VAL A 98 -1.87 -19.25 34.40
CA VAL A 98 -2.91 -19.45 35.42
C VAL A 98 -3.67 -20.78 35.21
N LEU A 99 -4.03 -21.12 33.96
CA LEU A 99 -4.69 -22.38 33.65
C LEU A 99 -3.81 -23.60 33.96
N ASP A 100 -2.52 -23.53 33.65
CA ASP A 100 -1.57 -24.59 33.96
C ASP A 100 -1.41 -24.78 35.48
N HIS A 101 -1.38 -23.69 36.26
CA HIS A 101 -1.39 -23.75 37.72
C HIS A 101 -2.71 -24.34 38.27
N ALA A 102 -3.87 -23.94 37.73
CA ALA A 102 -5.17 -24.46 38.15
C ALA A 102 -5.31 -25.97 37.84
N ARG A 103 -4.73 -26.41 36.71
CA ARG A 103 -4.67 -27.81 36.32
C ARG A 103 -3.71 -28.62 37.21
N GLY A 104 -2.59 -28.01 37.62
CA GLY A 104 -1.68 -28.59 38.62
C GLY A 104 -2.31 -28.72 40.02
N GLN A 105 -3.21 -27.81 40.41
CA GLN A 105 -3.91 -27.87 41.70
C GLN A 105 -5.06 -28.90 41.74
N GLN A 106 -5.63 -29.28 40.60
CA GLN A 106 -6.64 -30.36 40.53
C GLN A 106 -6.03 -31.78 40.60
N GLY A 107 -4.70 -31.91 40.65
CA GLY A 107 -4.00 -33.20 40.66
C GLY A 107 -3.70 -33.78 42.05
N ASN A 108 -4.14 -33.15 43.14
CA ASN A 108 -3.83 -33.63 44.49
C ASN A 108 -5.01 -34.44 45.09
N ASP A 109 -5.37 -35.54 44.41
CA ASP A 109 -5.91 -36.71 45.08
C ASP A 109 -5.49 -38.00 44.32
N VAL A 110 -4.64 -38.77 45.00
CA VAL A 110 -4.27 -40.18 44.81
C VAL A 110 -3.21 -40.56 43.75
N ASN A 111 -1.95 -40.71 44.23
CA ASN A 111 -0.88 -41.68 43.88
C ASN A 111 -0.46 -41.85 42.39
N ASP A 112 0.81 -41.91 41.98
CA ASP A 112 2.00 -42.50 42.62
C ASP A 112 3.28 -42.08 41.85
N VAL A 113 4.33 -41.66 42.57
CA VAL A 113 5.80 -41.77 42.30
C VAL A 113 6.23 -41.85 40.81
N VAL A 114 6.66 -40.78 40.12
CA VAL A 114 7.86 -39.92 40.23
C VAL A 114 9.22 -40.66 40.19
N ASN A 115 9.81 -40.66 38.99
CA ASN A 115 11.23 -40.57 38.63
C ASN A 115 11.19 -40.17 37.14
N ASP A 116 11.98 -39.31 36.52
CA ASP A 116 13.18 -38.48 36.75
C ASP A 116 13.32 -37.81 35.35
N ALA A 117 13.67 -36.56 35.09
CA ALA A 117 14.61 -35.68 35.71
C ALA A 117 14.29 -34.22 35.38
N VAL A 118 14.80 -33.40 36.29
CA VAL A 118 14.66 -31.96 36.46
C VAL A 118 15.76 -31.23 35.69
N THR A 119 15.48 -30.01 35.21
CA THR A 119 16.37 -28.86 35.46
C THR A 119 15.61 -27.54 35.25
N PRO A 120 15.49 -26.70 36.29
CA PRO A 120 15.11 -25.30 36.21
C PRO A 120 16.37 -24.45 36.36
N GLU A 121 16.68 -23.60 35.39
CA GLU A 121 17.63 -22.51 35.61
C GLU A 121 16.88 -21.19 35.69
N SER A 122 16.89 -20.63 36.90
CA SER A 122 16.65 -19.23 37.17
C SER A 122 18.01 -18.54 37.27
N CYS A 123 18.32 -17.57 36.40
CA CYS A 123 18.97 -16.30 36.77
C CYS A 123 19.27 -15.43 35.53
N GLU A 124 18.89 -14.17 35.68
CA GLU A 124 19.64 -12.96 35.32
C GLU A 124 19.92 -12.63 33.84
N GLY A 125 19.24 -11.54 33.41
CA GLY A 125 19.80 -10.46 32.59
C GLY A 125 20.83 -10.83 31.54
N GLN A 126 20.39 -11.33 30.39
CA GLN A 126 21.17 -11.26 29.16
C GLN A 126 20.30 -10.75 28.01
N SER A 127 20.83 -9.74 27.33
CA SER A 127 20.35 -9.23 26.06
C SER A 127 20.37 -10.35 25.03
N ILE A 128 19.20 -10.86 24.63
CA ILE A 128 19.12 -11.96 23.67
C ILE A 128 19.07 -11.39 22.26
N SER A 129 20.14 -11.69 21.52
CA SER A 129 20.32 -11.49 20.08
C SER A 129 19.30 -12.32 19.28
N TYR A 130 18.73 -11.72 18.23
CA TYR A 130 17.77 -12.34 17.32
C TYR A 130 18.45 -13.35 16.37
N ALA A 131 18.80 -14.52 16.87
CA ALA A 131 19.03 -15.71 16.06
C ALA A 131 18.69 -16.93 16.92
N ASP A 132 17.86 -17.83 16.38
CA ASP A 132 17.38 -19.08 16.99
C ASP A 132 16.21 -19.00 17.98
N VAL A 133 14.99 -19.12 17.41
CA VAL A 133 13.82 -19.67 18.12
C VAL A 133 13.23 -20.80 17.27
N PRO A 134 13.03 -22.01 17.81
CA PRO A 134 12.48 -23.14 17.06
C PRO A 134 10.98 -22.94 16.76
N VAL A 135 10.65 -23.04 15.47
CA VAL A 135 9.38 -22.65 14.81
C VAL A 135 8.17 -23.55 15.10
N GLN A 136 8.24 -24.56 15.98
CA GLN A 136 7.29 -25.69 15.88
C GLN A 136 6.07 -25.73 16.81
N MET A 137 5.92 -24.87 17.82
CA MET A 137 4.79 -25.02 18.77
C MET A 137 3.77 -23.87 18.82
N SER A 138 4.02 -22.76 18.13
CA SER A 138 3.11 -21.60 18.17
C SER A 138 2.07 -21.57 17.02
N GLN A 139 2.06 -22.57 16.14
CA GLN A 139 1.29 -22.54 14.88
C GLN A 139 -0.11 -23.18 14.98
N VAL A 140 -0.39 -23.97 16.01
CA VAL A 140 -1.64 -24.76 16.07
C VAL A 140 -2.81 -23.97 16.67
N VAL A 141 -2.56 -23.03 17.58
CA VAL A 141 -3.64 -22.40 18.39
C VAL A 141 -4.20 -21.11 17.78
N SER A 142 -3.49 -20.45 16.86
CA SER A 142 -3.96 -19.21 16.21
C SER A 142 -4.81 -19.45 14.96
N GLN A 143 -4.95 -20.69 14.50
CA GLN A 143 -5.59 -21.02 13.22
C GLN A 143 -7.11 -21.18 13.32
N GLU A 144 -7.64 -21.58 14.48
CA GLU A 144 -9.05 -21.95 14.64
C GLU A 144 -10.02 -20.75 14.66
N VAL A 145 -9.56 -19.56 15.09
CA VAL A 145 -10.43 -18.37 15.20
C VAL A 145 -10.53 -17.63 13.86
N GLU A 146 -9.50 -17.72 13.01
CA GLU A 146 -9.46 -17.09 11.69
C GLU A 146 -10.25 -17.87 10.62
N ASP A 147 -10.47 -19.17 10.80
CA ASP A 147 -11.20 -20.00 9.85
C ASP A 147 -12.72 -19.79 9.88
N ALA A 148 -13.27 -19.18 10.93
CA ALA A 148 -14.69 -18.99 11.07
C ALA A 148 -15.30 -18.03 10.02
N ASN A 149 -14.52 -17.11 9.45
CA ASN A 149 -14.99 -16.14 8.45
C ASN A 149 -14.65 -16.53 7.00
N TYR A 150 -13.93 -17.63 6.79
CA TYR A 150 -13.55 -18.08 5.47
C TYR A 150 -14.26 -19.38 5.08
N ILE A 151 -14.42 -19.58 3.79
CA ILE A 151 -14.88 -20.82 3.17
C ILE A 151 -13.72 -21.38 2.38
N HIS A 152 -13.46 -22.66 2.59
CA HIS A 152 -12.55 -23.46 1.79
C HIS A 152 -13.31 -24.06 0.61
N LEU A 153 -12.92 -23.66 -0.59
CA LEU A 153 -13.46 -24.19 -1.83
C LEU A 153 -12.57 -25.34 -2.33
N PRO A 154 -13.14 -26.29 -3.10
CA PRO A 154 -12.37 -27.27 -3.84
C PRO A 154 -11.19 -26.63 -4.59
N GLY A 155 -10.04 -27.31 -4.61
CA GLY A 155 -8.83 -26.76 -5.22
C GLY A 155 -8.01 -25.85 -4.30
N GLY A 156 -8.28 -25.85 -2.98
CA GLY A 156 -7.45 -25.16 -1.98
C GLY A 156 -7.66 -23.65 -1.92
N LEU A 157 -8.76 -23.14 -2.48
CA LEU A 157 -9.07 -21.72 -2.44
C LEU A 157 -9.74 -21.33 -1.12
N ARG A 158 -9.24 -20.27 -0.47
CA ARG A 158 -9.83 -19.67 0.72
C ARG A 158 -10.48 -18.34 0.35
N VAL A 159 -11.76 -18.17 0.67
CA VAL A 159 -12.56 -16.97 0.31
C VAL A 159 -13.40 -16.52 1.49
N GLN A 160 -13.55 -15.22 1.72
CA GLN A 160 -14.39 -14.72 2.80
C GLN A 160 -15.87 -15.09 2.59
N ARG A 161 -16.53 -15.56 3.65
CA ARG A 161 -17.90 -16.10 3.61
C ARG A 161 -18.94 -15.08 3.14
N ASN A 162 -18.81 -13.84 3.60
CA ASN A 162 -19.67 -12.71 3.22
C ASN A 162 -19.62 -12.41 1.71
N LEU A 163 -18.43 -12.44 1.11
CA LEU A 163 -18.23 -12.20 -0.31
C LEU A 163 -18.69 -13.39 -1.16
N TYR A 164 -18.44 -14.62 -0.68
CA TYR A 164 -18.80 -15.82 -1.41
C TYR A 164 -20.31 -16.05 -1.51
N LYS A 165 -21.10 -15.64 -0.50
CA LYS A 165 -22.56 -15.86 -0.48
C LYS A 165 -23.25 -15.40 -1.76
N GLY A 166 -23.06 -14.14 -2.17
CA GLY A 166 -23.67 -13.61 -3.40
C GLY A 166 -23.09 -14.21 -4.69
N ILE A 167 -21.82 -14.63 -4.66
CA ILE A 167 -21.17 -15.25 -5.82
C ILE A 167 -21.65 -16.69 -6.02
N SER A 168 -21.96 -17.39 -4.94
CA SER A 168 -22.37 -18.80 -4.98
C SER A 168 -23.65 -19.03 -5.79
N GLU A 169 -24.55 -18.05 -5.81
CA GLU A 169 -25.85 -18.07 -6.51
C GLU A 169 -25.74 -17.81 -8.02
N ILE A 170 -24.57 -17.38 -8.51
CA ILE A 170 -24.39 -17.10 -9.94
C ILE A 170 -24.33 -18.42 -10.73
N MET A 171 -25.29 -18.59 -11.63
CA MET A 171 -25.45 -19.79 -12.47
C MET A 171 -24.66 -19.75 -13.78
N ASP A 172 -24.32 -18.56 -14.28
CA ASP A 172 -23.48 -18.42 -15.48
C ASP A 172 -22.00 -18.46 -15.12
N PHE A 173 -21.27 -19.42 -15.68
CA PHE A 173 -19.87 -19.65 -15.31
C PHE A 173 -18.96 -18.46 -15.66
N LYS A 174 -19.24 -17.69 -16.72
CA LYS A 174 -18.42 -16.53 -17.13
C LYS A 174 -18.60 -15.37 -16.14
N LYS A 175 -19.83 -15.10 -15.73
CA LYS A 175 -20.16 -14.13 -14.69
C LYS A 175 -19.60 -14.58 -13.34
N TYR A 176 -19.69 -15.87 -13.03
CA TYR A 176 -19.13 -16.45 -11.81
C TYR A 176 -17.62 -16.27 -11.73
N ILE A 177 -16.88 -16.63 -12.80
CA ILE A 177 -15.43 -16.40 -12.90
C ILE A 177 -15.11 -14.91 -12.72
N SER A 178 -15.86 -14.04 -13.40
CA SER A 178 -15.65 -12.60 -13.32
C SER A 178 -15.83 -12.07 -11.90
N ALA A 179 -16.82 -12.56 -11.16
CA ALA A 179 -17.06 -12.19 -9.78
C ALA A 179 -16.01 -12.80 -8.83
N MET A 180 -15.64 -14.06 -9.01
CA MET A 180 -14.58 -14.68 -8.21
C MET A 180 -13.23 -13.98 -8.40
N LEU A 181 -12.87 -13.59 -9.62
CA LEU A 181 -11.64 -12.83 -9.86
C LEU A 181 -11.62 -11.49 -9.13
N MET A 182 -12.78 -10.84 -8.99
CA MET A 182 -12.92 -9.56 -8.26
C MET A 182 -12.84 -9.73 -6.73
N VAL A 183 -13.01 -10.95 -6.22
CA VAL A 183 -12.86 -11.27 -4.80
C VAL A 183 -11.46 -11.79 -4.49
N LEU A 184 -10.83 -12.49 -5.44
CA LEU A 184 -9.49 -13.04 -5.29
C LEU A 184 -8.40 -12.00 -5.58
N PHE A 185 -8.68 -11.01 -6.42
CA PHE A 185 -7.69 -10.03 -6.87
C PHE A 185 -8.30 -8.63 -6.96
N ASP A 186 -7.47 -7.63 -6.68
CA ASP A 186 -7.83 -6.23 -6.88
C ASP A 186 -7.94 -5.87 -8.36
N ARG A 187 -8.70 -4.81 -8.65
CA ARG A 187 -8.90 -4.31 -10.02
C ARG A 187 -7.59 -3.95 -10.72
N GLU A 188 -6.65 -3.38 -9.96
CA GLU A 188 -5.33 -3.04 -10.48
C GLU A 188 -4.55 -4.29 -10.89
N THR A 189 -4.52 -5.31 -10.03
CA THR A 189 -3.91 -6.61 -10.32
C THR A 189 -4.50 -7.24 -11.57
N LEU A 190 -5.83 -7.25 -11.70
CA LEU A 190 -6.50 -7.80 -12.90
C LEU A 190 -6.19 -7.03 -14.20
N GLY A 191 -5.93 -5.72 -14.11
CA GLY A 191 -5.58 -4.90 -15.27
C GLY A 191 -4.11 -4.98 -15.67
N THR A 192 -3.22 -5.20 -14.70
CA THR A 192 -1.76 -5.20 -14.89
C THR A 192 -1.17 -6.60 -15.12
N HIS A 193 -1.83 -7.66 -14.65
CA HIS A 193 -1.35 -9.04 -14.77
C HIS A 193 -1.98 -9.79 -15.95
N SER A 194 -1.41 -10.96 -16.26
CA SER A 194 -1.91 -11.86 -17.30
C SER A 194 -1.96 -13.31 -16.81
N LEU A 195 -2.67 -14.18 -17.52
CA LEU A 195 -2.82 -15.58 -17.14
C LEU A 195 -1.52 -16.41 -17.24
N GLN A 196 -0.63 -16.06 -18.17
CA GLN A 196 0.58 -16.84 -18.48
C GLN A 196 1.85 -15.98 -18.56
N GLY A 197 1.80 -14.71 -18.18
CA GLY A 197 2.95 -13.80 -18.32
C GLY A 197 3.32 -13.60 -19.79
N ARG A 198 2.45 -12.97 -20.61
CA ARG A 198 2.77 -12.72 -22.02
C ARG A 198 3.53 -11.40 -22.19
N ARG A 199 4.63 -11.46 -22.95
CA ARG A 199 5.22 -10.30 -23.64
C ARG A 199 4.22 -9.81 -24.68
N CYS A 200 3.78 -8.55 -24.58
CA CYS A 200 2.87 -7.96 -25.55
C CYS A 200 3.68 -7.09 -26.53
N ASN A 201 3.92 -7.59 -27.75
CA ASN A 201 4.72 -6.90 -28.78
C ASN A 201 3.97 -5.80 -29.56
N ILE A 202 2.83 -5.30 -29.05
CA ILE A 202 1.93 -4.40 -29.84
C ILE A 202 2.30 -2.92 -29.70
N ALA A 203 3.11 -2.54 -28.71
CA ALA A 203 3.67 -1.19 -28.62
C ALA A 203 5.17 -1.32 -28.33
N LYS A 204 5.99 -0.44 -28.90
CA LYS A 204 7.46 -0.35 -28.70
C LYS A 204 7.88 -0.02 -27.24
N GLU A 205 6.99 -0.19 -26.26
CA GLU A 205 7.30 -0.21 -24.84
C GLU A 205 7.10 -1.62 -24.31
N GLU A 206 8.21 -2.29 -23.99
CA GLU A 206 8.26 -3.67 -23.53
C GLU A 206 7.77 -3.80 -22.08
N THR A 207 6.48 -3.54 -21.83
CA THR A 207 5.86 -3.80 -20.52
C THR A 207 5.37 -5.25 -20.49
N GLN A 208 6.19 -6.13 -19.90
CA GLN A 208 5.83 -7.53 -19.69
C GLN A 208 4.83 -7.61 -18.53
N LYS A 209 3.59 -8.04 -18.82
CA LYS A 209 2.59 -8.22 -17.77
C LYS A 209 2.96 -9.42 -16.90
N PRO A 210 3.16 -9.25 -15.58
CA PRO A 210 3.43 -10.38 -14.69
C PRO A 210 2.29 -11.41 -14.73
N GLN A 211 2.60 -12.65 -14.37
CA GLN A 211 1.60 -13.72 -14.30
C GLN A 211 0.80 -13.61 -12.98
N LEU A 212 -0.51 -13.87 -13.04
CA LEU A 212 -1.31 -14.06 -11.83
C LEU A 212 -0.80 -15.28 -11.02
N PRO A 213 -0.91 -15.26 -9.68
CA PRO A 213 -0.47 -16.36 -8.82
C PRO A 213 -0.99 -17.73 -9.30
N PRO A 214 -0.09 -18.64 -9.73
CA PRO A 214 -0.48 -19.86 -10.42
C PRO A 214 -1.27 -20.83 -9.53
N ASP A 215 -1.03 -20.80 -8.22
CA ASP A 215 -1.71 -21.67 -7.26
C ASP A 215 -3.17 -21.26 -7.06
N ILE A 216 -3.43 -19.96 -6.88
CA ILE A 216 -4.79 -19.40 -6.81
C ILE A 216 -5.53 -19.66 -8.12
N MET A 217 -4.84 -19.46 -9.25
CA MET A 217 -5.44 -19.70 -10.57
C MET A 217 -5.78 -21.17 -10.81
N ARG A 218 -4.93 -22.10 -10.36
CA ARG A 218 -5.20 -23.54 -10.44
C ARG A 218 -6.42 -23.92 -9.61
N GLY A 219 -6.48 -23.45 -8.35
CA GLY A 219 -7.64 -23.67 -7.50
C GLY A 219 -8.93 -23.11 -8.09
N LEU A 220 -8.89 -21.92 -8.71
CA LEU A 220 -10.05 -21.34 -9.38
C LEU A 220 -10.51 -22.17 -10.58
N LEU A 221 -9.56 -22.60 -11.41
CA LEU A 221 -9.82 -23.44 -12.58
C LEU A 221 -10.49 -24.76 -12.18
N ASP A 222 -9.95 -25.42 -11.15
CA ASP A 222 -10.48 -26.68 -10.64
C ASP A 222 -11.86 -26.51 -10.01
N HIS A 223 -12.04 -25.48 -9.18
CA HIS A 223 -13.32 -25.18 -8.55
C HIS A 223 -14.43 -24.92 -9.57
N VAL A 224 -14.15 -24.09 -10.59
CA VAL A 224 -15.14 -23.77 -11.63
C VAL A 224 -15.46 -24.99 -12.48
N ARG A 225 -14.45 -25.81 -12.79
CA ARG A 225 -14.65 -27.07 -13.52
C ARG A 225 -15.57 -28.01 -12.75
N ILE A 226 -15.33 -28.19 -11.44
CA ILE A 226 -16.16 -29.05 -10.58
C ILE A 226 -17.58 -28.49 -10.47
N LYS A 227 -17.73 -27.18 -10.25
CA LYS A 227 -19.03 -26.55 -10.02
C LYS A 227 -19.92 -26.52 -11.27
N PHE A 228 -19.35 -26.23 -12.44
CA PHE A 228 -20.14 -26.01 -13.67
C PHE A 228 -19.97 -27.12 -14.72
N GLY A 229 -19.05 -28.07 -14.53
CA GLY A 229 -18.77 -29.13 -15.50
C GLY A 229 -18.15 -28.63 -16.81
N VAL A 230 -17.46 -27.49 -16.80
CA VAL A 230 -16.92 -26.83 -17.99
C VAL A 230 -15.44 -27.13 -18.18
N ASP A 231 -15.00 -27.25 -19.44
CA ASP A 231 -13.59 -27.47 -19.77
C ASP A 231 -12.67 -26.32 -19.38
N TYR A 232 -11.43 -26.67 -19.01
CA TYR A 232 -10.38 -25.69 -18.71
C TYR A 232 -10.13 -24.69 -19.86
N SER A 233 -10.34 -25.10 -21.11
CA SER A 233 -10.16 -24.22 -22.27
C SER A 233 -11.15 -23.03 -22.23
N ALA A 234 -12.42 -23.31 -21.99
CA ALA A 234 -13.48 -22.32 -21.89
C ALA A 234 -13.33 -21.44 -20.63
N ILE A 235 -12.93 -22.03 -19.50
CA ILE A 235 -12.64 -21.29 -18.27
C ILE A 235 -11.46 -20.32 -18.49
N ARG A 236 -10.34 -20.80 -19.06
CA ARG A 236 -9.17 -19.95 -19.39
C ARG A 236 -9.52 -18.85 -20.39
N ALA A 237 -10.42 -19.11 -21.35
CA ALA A 237 -10.89 -18.10 -22.28
C ALA A 237 -11.70 -16.99 -21.56
N ALA A 238 -12.60 -17.37 -20.65
CA ALA A 238 -13.36 -16.43 -19.85
C ALA A 238 -12.45 -15.57 -18.94
N VAL A 239 -11.47 -16.18 -18.29
CA VAL A 239 -10.45 -15.46 -17.49
C VAL A 239 -9.70 -14.45 -18.36
N ARG A 240 -9.18 -14.86 -19.53
CA ARG A 240 -8.47 -13.95 -20.45
C ARG A 240 -9.34 -12.77 -20.88
N THR A 241 -10.60 -13.02 -21.22
CA THR A 241 -11.55 -11.95 -21.58
C THR A 241 -11.74 -10.96 -20.43
N LYS A 242 -11.90 -11.45 -19.19
CA LYS A 242 -12.04 -10.59 -18.02
C LYS A 242 -10.80 -9.73 -17.79
N LEU A 243 -9.59 -10.31 -17.84
CA LEU A 243 -8.33 -9.57 -17.69
C LEU A 243 -8.16 -8.50 -18.77
N ASN A 244 -8.48 -8.81 -20.03
CA ASN A 244 -8.44 -7.84 -21.12
C ASN A 244 -9.42 -6.68 -20.92
N ASN A 245 -10.59 -6.94 -20.32
CA ASN A 245 -11.55 -5.89 -20.01
C ASN A 245 -11.06 -4.97 -18.89
N GLU A 246 -10.47 -5.52 -17.82
CA GLU A 246 -9.87 -4.72 -16.76
C GLU A 246 -8.66 -3.92 -17.25
N ASP A 247 -7.82 -4.48 -18.13
CA ASP A 247 -6.72 -3.74 -18.79
C ASP A 247 -7.23 -2.52 -19.56
N LYS A 248 -8.24 -2.72 -20.42
CA LYS A 248 -8.86 -1.63 -21.19
C LYS A 248 -9.45 -0.57 -20.26
N LEU A 249 -10.10 -1.00 -19.17
CA LEU A 249 -10.72 -0.10 -18.20
C LEU A 249 -9.67 0.69 -17.41
N LEU A 250 -8.56 0.05 -17.02
CA LEU A 250 -7.44 0.67 -16.33
C LEU A 250 -6.77 1.73 -17.22
N LYS A 251 -6.44 1.37 -18.46
CA LYS A 251 -5.90 2.31 -19.46
C LYS A 251 -6.81 3.53 -19.67
N LYS A 252 -8.12 3.29 -19.81
CA LYS A 252 -9.12 4.38 -19.91
C LYS A 252 -9.10 5.30 -18.69
N ARG A 253 -8.94 4.76 -17.46
CA ARG A 253 -8.84 5.58 -16.23
C ARG A 253 -7.55 6.37 -16.15
N LEU A 254 -6.45 5.81 -16.65
CA LEU A 254 -5.14 6.46 -16.71
C LEU A 254 -5.00 7.43 -17.89
N GLY A 255 -5.99 7.52 -18.78
CA GLY A 255 -5.93 8.36 -19.98
C GLY A 255 -4.99 7.84 -21.07
N ILE A 256 -4.49 6.62 -20.94
CA ILE A 256 -3.58 5.98 -21.89
C ILE A 256 -4.44 5.32 -22.97
N ARG A 257 -4.33 5.76 -24.22
CA ARG A 257 -5.07 5.21 -25.38
C ARG A 257 -4.30 4.08 -26.04
#